data_AF-A0AAV6GV00-F1
#
_entry.id   AF-A0AAV6GV00-F1
#
_cell.length_a   1.000
_cell.length_b   1.000
_cell.length_c   1.000
_cell.angle_alpha   90.00
_cell.angle_beta   90.00
_cell.angle_gamma   90.00
#
_symmetry.space_group_name_H-M   'P 1'
#
loop_
_entity.id
_entity.type
_entity.pdbx_description
1 polymer ?
#
loop_
_entity_poly.entity_id
_entity_poly.type
_entity_poly.pdbx_seq_one_letter_code
_entity_poly.pdbx_strand_id
1 'polypeptide(L)'
;MWIVRRLLSSAVLRGHYGLLCRTTGSLPEVSPRYLQCTCCWRSRITVAGFDALNGSLSSELCSDDKQSLDAFYTHEQRAAILQLLNNATESELANIKLLRGRKSVNIVEYRSRHGPFKNLESVINVPLVKHKSAVIVFNSILNPPEKKEKRKAKIQLAKFIRPEIDRGHLEEANTIVSVICGTNKVAWAHMDRALTVLDWQQQECSSFMKGTYMASTYLEEISSVVSHIPDADFFIVEKPGISMQNTTLFPVMAHLRTVEAMLFALLTQRQEAGDSPRVLNMMRVAVGRHFDLIVGESRTSGAQVLRQMMTESVTKKAPRVTFPHDLLVKYRNAFQMGSHKRGEELCDALLQAVAFYELLGE
;
A
#
# COMPACT_ATOMS: atom_id res chain seq x y z
N MET A 1 -45.48 66.85 18.02
CA MET A 1 -44.60 66.91 19.22
C MET A 1 -43.68 65.69 19.14
N TRP A 2 -42.35 65.78 19.20
CA TRP A 2 -41.48 66.31 20.28
C TRP A 2 -41.49 65.41 21.55
N ILE A 3 -40.36 64.98 22.13
CA ILE A 3 -38.98 64.93 21.60
C ILE A 3 -38.07 63.89 22.33
N VAL A 4 -37.28 63.14 21.54
CA VAL A 4 -35.89 62.65 21.73
C VAL A 4 -35.27 62.51 23.14
N ARG A 5 -34.63 61.34 23.37
CA ARG A 5 -33.30 61.21 24.00
C ARG A 5 -32.49 59.99 23.47
N ARG A 6 -31.54 59.42 24.22
CA ARG A 6 -30.12 59.21 23.82
C ARG A 6 -29.45 58.10 24.70
N LEU A 7 -28.29 57.46 24.42
CA LEU A 7 -27.21 57.56 23.41
C LEU A 7 -26.87 56.15 22.83
N LEU A 8 -26.36 55.98 21.59
CA LEU A 8 -24.94 55.70 21.14
C LEU A 8 -24.26 54.40 21.66
N SER A 9 -23.39 53.69 20.91
CA SER A 9 -22.59 54.08 19.71
C SER A 9 -22.38 52.96 18.64
N SER A 10 -22.37 53.35 17.36
CA SER A 10 -21.56 52.90 16.18
C SER A 10 -20.86 51.51 16.16
N ALA A 11 -20.89 50.63 15.13
CA ALA A 11 -20.99 50.74 13.64
C ALA A 11 -19.76 51.40 12.96
N VAL A 12 -19.28 51.11 11.72
CA VAL A 12 -19.53 50.06 10.69
C VAL A 12 -18.31 50.00 9.71
N LEU A 13 -18.27 49.04 8.76
CA LEU A 13 -17.17 48.76 7.81
C LEU A 13 -16.69 49.92 6.90
N ARG A 14 -15.38 49.96 6.62
CA ARG A 14 -14.64 50.29 5.36
C ARG A 14 -13.12 50.29 5.67
N GLY A 15 -12.15 49.93 4.82
CA GLY A 15 -12.18 49.27 3.50
C GLY A 15 -11.70 50.13 2.32
N HIS A 16 -10.40 50.15 2.00
CA HIS A 16 -9.80 50.25 0.63
C HIS A 16 -8.25 50.12 0.62
N TYR A 17 -7.68 50.06 -0.59
CA TYR A 17 -6.30 49.71 -0.96
C TYR A 17 -5.17 50.66 -0.49
N GLY A 18 -3.94 50.11 -0.40
CA GLY A 18 -2.68 50.86 -0.37
C GLY A 18 -1.50 49.97 -0.80
N LEU A 19 -0.56 50.49 -1.59
CA LEU A 19 0.56 49.74 -2.20
C LEU A 19 1.92 50.29 -1.75
N LEU A 20 2.94 49.41 -1.79
CA LEU A 20 4.38 49.71 -1.70
C LEU A 20 4.91 50.42 -0.43
N CYS A 21 5.68 49.68 0.36
CA CYS A 21 7.04 50.11 0.68
C CYS A 21 7.95 48.88 0.79
N ARG A 22 9.17 48.94 0.24
CA ARG A 22 10.12 47.82 0.20
C ARG A 22 11.48 48.30 0.68
N THR A 23 11.83 47.97 1.92
CA THR A 23 13.17 48.16 2.48
C THR A 23 13.91 46.82 2.58
N THR A 24 15.24 46.87 2.51
CA THR A 24 16.12 45.72 2.29
C THR A 24 16.89 45.33 3.55
N GLY A 25 17.07 44.02 3.79
CA GLY A 25 18.19 43.51 4.58
C GLY A 25 17.83 42.68 5.81
N SER A 26 17.55 41.39 5.62
CA SER A 26 17.89 40.31 6.57
C SER A 26 17.60 38.94 5.93
N LEU A 27 18.33 37.91 6.34
CA LEU A 27 18.00 36.51 6.01
C LEU A 27 16.81 36.04 6.87
N PRO A 28 15.89 35.20 6.34
CA PRO A 28 14.87 34.57 7.18
C PRO A 28 15.53 33.58 8.13
N GLU A 29 15.53 33.90 9.42
CA GLU A 29 15.97 32.99 10.48
C GLU A 29 15.03 31.77 10.53
N VAL A 30 15.61 30.56 10.49
CA VAL A 30 14.84 29.31 10.38
C VAL A 30 14.24 28.94 11.73
N SER A 31 13.11 29.55 12.04
CA SER A 31 12.32 29.25 13.24
C SER A 31 11.74 27.82 13.15
N PRO A 32 12.06 26.92 14.11
CA PRO A 32 11.53 25.56 14.10
C PRO A 32 10.02 25.57 14.40
N ARG A 33 9.23 25.01 13.49
CA ARG A 33 7.78 24.88 13.66
C ARG A 33 7.45 23.73 14.62
N TYR A 34 7.07 24.08 15.84
CA TYR A 34 6.52 23.12 16.80
C TYR A 34 5.04 22.83 16.48
N LEU A 35 4.65 21.55 16.55
CA LEU A 35 3.23 21.16 16.62
C LEU A 35 2.86 20.91 18.09
N GLN A 36 1.69 21.39 18.49
CA GLN A 36 1.25 21.36 19.89
C GLN A 36 0.21 20.25 20.09
N CYS A 37 0.46 19.33 21.02
CA CYS A 37 -0.46 18.25 21.32
C CYS A 37 -1.72 18.80 22.02
N THR A 38 -2.89 18.58 21.43
CA THR A 38 -4.20 19.02 21.97
C THR A 38 -4.65 18.25 23.21
N CYS A 39 -4.01 17.11 23.52
CA CYS A 39 -4.35 16.28 24.69
C CYS A 39 -3.51 16.61 25.93
N CYS A 40 -2.33 17.23 25.79
CA CYS A 40 -1.36 17.38 26.88
C CYS A 40 -0.65 18.74 26.81
N TRP A 41 -1.15 19.73 27.55
CA TRP A 41 -0.81 21.16 27.39
C TRP A 41 0.63 21.60 27.77
N ARG A 42 1.57 20.67 28.03
CA ARG A 42 2.93 20.98 28.52
C ARG A 42 4.11 20.39 27.72
N SER A 43 3.88 19.55 26.72
CA SER A 43 4.98 18.89 25.99
C SER A 43 5.24 19.56 24.63
N ARG A 44 6.44 20.13 24.43
CA ARG A 44 6.96 20.49 23.10
C ARG A 44 7.71 19.28 22.55
N ILE A 45 7.31 18.77 21.40
CA ILE A 45 8.05 17.72 20.67
C ILE A 45 8.90 18.41 19.60
N THR A 46 10.20 18.15 19.60
CA THR A 46 11.12 18.55 18.54
C THR A 46 11.01 17.60 17.36
N VAL A 47 10.96 18.15 16.13
CA VAL A 47 10.94 17.33 14.91
C VAL A 47 12.37 16.89 14.59
N ALA A 48 12.72 15.67 15.00
CA ALA A 48 14.02 15.07 14.76
C ALA A 48 13.89 13.71 14.06
N GLY A 49 14.71 13.49 13.02
CA GLY A 49 15.11 12.15 12.60
C GLY A 49 14.20 11.36 11.65
N PHE A 50 13.76 11.92 10.52
CA PHE A 50 13.25 11.08 9.42
C PHE A 50 14.38 10.35 8.63
N ASP A 51 15.64 10.78 8.80
CA ASP A 51 16.82 10.23 8.12
C ASP A 51 17.45 9.00 8.84
N ALA A 52 16.95 8.63 10.03
CA ALA A 52 17.62 7.70 10.94
C ALA A 52 17.71 6.23 10.47
N LEU A 53 17.08 5.86 9.34
CA LEU A 53 17.01 4.47 8.85
C LEU A 53 17.91 4.14 7.65
N ASN A 54 18.69 5.10 7.13
CA ASN A 54 19.74 4.83 6.11
C ASN A 54 21.16 4.73 6.69
N GLY A 55 21.38 5.05 7.97
CA GLY A 55 22.73 5.16 8.54
C GLY A 55 23.49 3.84 8.76
N SER A 56 22.79 2.73 9.01
CA SER A 56 23.39 1.50 9.58
C SER A 56 24.20 0.63 8.60
N LEU A 57 24.40 1.06 7.34
CA LEU A 57 25.26 0.39 6.35
C LEU A 57 26.15 1.38 5.58
N SER A 58 26.49 2.54 6.17
CA SER A 58 27.28 3.58 5.47
C SER A 58 28.22 4.40 6.37
N SER A 59 28.42 4.01 7.64
CA SER A 59 29.16 4.83 8.62
C SER A 59 30.68 4.58 8.72
N GLU A 60 31.30 3.87 7.75
CA GLU A 60 32.75 3.59 7.73
C GLU A 60 33.48 4.06 6.44
N LEU A 61 32.77 4.65 5.47
CA LEU A 61 33.35 5.09 4.18
C LEU A 61 33.17 6.60 3.96
N CYS A 62 33.58 7.38 4.96
CA CYS A 62 33.57 8.85 4.96
C CYS A 62 34.89 9.47 5.48
N SER A 63 36.04 8.94 5.06
CA SER A 63 37.28 9.73 4.94
C SER A 63 37.41 10.25 3.50
N ASP A 64 37.79 11.52 3.34
CA ASP A 64 38.06 12.14 2.03
C ASP A 64 39.53 11.96 1.65
N ASP A 65 39.90 10.71 1.34
CA ASP A 65 41.27 10.33 1.01
C ASP A 65 41.38 9.71 -0.39
N LYS A 66 42.49 9.99 -1.08
CA LYS A 66 42.77 9.57 -2.47
C LYS A 66 43.24 8.12 -2.57
N GLN A 67 42.57 7.22 -1.86
CA GLN A 67 42.88 5.79 -1.86
C GLN A 67 42.33 5.16 -3.14
N SER A 68 43.22 4.69 -4.03
CA SER A 68 42.82 4.10 -5.32
C SER A 68 41.86 2.93 -5.15
N LEU A 69 40.93 2.76 -6.09
CA LEU A 69 39.93 1.68 -6.06
C LEU A 69 40.54 0.29 -5.88
N ASP A 70 41.76 0.05 -6.36
CA ASP A 70 42.47 -1.21 -6.16
C ASP A 70 42.67 -1.54 -4.67
N ALA A 71 42.97 -0.55 -3.82
CA ALA A 71 43.35 -0.75 -2.42
C ALA A 71 42.23 -1.41 -1.57
N PHE A 72 40.97 -1.27 -1.98
CA PHE A 72 39.81 -1.84 -1.28
C PHE A 72 39.58 -3.34 -1.54
N TYR A 73 40.38 -3.97 -2.42
CA TYR A 73 40.20 -5.37 -2.84
C TYR A 73 41.51 -6.15 -2.81
N THR A 74 41.43 -7.45 -2.52
CA THR A 74 42.57 -8.37 -2.63
C THR A 74 42.99 -8.59 -4.09
N HIS A 75 44.19 -9.10 -4.33
CA HIS A 75 44.69 -9.36 -5.70
C HIS A 75 43.75 -10.29 -6.49
N GLU A 76 43.26 -11.36 -5.85
CA GLU A 76 42.31 -12.31 -6.44
C GLU A 76 40.96 -11.65 -6.78
N GLN A 77 40.46 -10.80 -5.89
CA GLN A 77 39.22 -10.05 -6.12
C GLN A 77 39.36 -9.07 -7.30
N ARG A 78 40.47 -8.32 -7.38
CA ARG A 78 40.78 -7.45 -8.53
C ARG A 78 40.82 -8.25 -9.83
N ALA A 79 41.50 -9.39 -9.83
CA ALA A 79 41.61 -10.27 -10.99
C ALA A 79 40.22 -10.76 -11.45
N ALA A 80 39.37 -11.24 -10.54
CA ALA A 80 38.01 -11.69 -10.86
C ALA A 80 37.12 -10.56 -11.43
N ILE A 81 37.19 -9.36 -10.84
CA ILE A 81 36.44 -8.18 -11.34
C ILE A 81 36.91 -7.79 -12.75
N LEU A 82 38.22 -7.68 -12.96
CA LEU A 82 38.80 -7.32 -14.26
C LEU A 82 38.55 -8.39 -15.33
N GLN A 83 38.61 -9.68 -14.96
CA GLN A 83 38.27 -10.80 -15.85
C GLN A 83 36.83 -10.71 -16.33
N LEU A 84 35.87 -10.40 -15.45
CA LEU A 84 34.47 -10.21 -15.86
C LEU A 84 34.31 -8.95 -16.72
N LEU A 85 34.84 -7.80 -16.31
CA LEU A 85 34.68 -6.54 -17.04
C LEU A 85 35.35 -6.52 -18.42
N ASN A 86 36.44 -7.28 -18.61
CA ASN A 86 37.12 -7.40 -19.90
C ASN A 86 36.44 -8.42 -20.83
N ASN A 87 35.90 -9.51 -20.31
CA ASN A 87 35.42 -10.63 -21.15
C ASN A 87 33.89 -10.66 -21.35
N ALA A 88 33.09 -10.20 -20.38
CA ALA A 88 31.62 -10.29 -20.44
C ALA A 88 31.03 -9.49 -21.61
N THR A 89 29.99 -10.01 -22.23
CA THR A 89 29.20 -9.33 -23.28
C THR A 89 28.36 -8.19 -22.69
N GLU A 90 27.82 -7.31 -23.56
CA GLU A 90 26.92 -6.24 -23.13
C GLU A 90 25.70 -6.78 -22.36
N SER A 91 25.13 -7.89 -22.84
CA SER A 91 23.96 -8.54 -22.22
C SER A 91 24.27 -9.13 -20.83
N GLU A 92 25.47 -9.67 -20.63
CA GLU A 92 25.92 -10.17 -19.34
C GLU A 92 26.18 -9.03 -18.35
N LEU A 93 26.83 -7.95 -18.81
CA LEU A 93 27.02 -6.73 -18.02
C LEU A 93 25.66 -6.10 -17.64
N ALA A 94 24.69 -6.09 -18.54
CA ALA A 94 23.34 -5.55 -18.28
C ALA A 94 22.54 -6.37 -17.24
N ASN A 95 22.92 -7.61 -16.92
CA ASN A 95 22.29 -8.33 -15.81
C ASN A 95 22.60 -7.64 -14.46
N ILE A 96 23.80 -7.08 -14.31
CA ILE A 96 24.24 -6.35 -13.11
C ILE A 96 23.43 -5.05 -12.98
N LYS A 97 22.68 -4.92 -11.87
CA LYS A 97 21.66 -3.88 -11.64
C LYS A 97 22.12 -2.44 -11.97
N LEU A 98 23.37 -2.10 -11.65
CA LEU A 98 23.94 -0.75 -11.81
C LEU A 98 24.68 -0.51 -13.12
N LEU A 99 24.80 -1.51 -14.00
CA LEU A 99 25.40 -1.42 -15.33
C LEU A 99 24.36 -1.42 -16.48
N ARG A 100 23.07 -1.48 -16.17
CA ARG A 100 21.98 -1.51 -17.16
C ARG A 100 21.96 -0.29 -18.10
N GLY A 101 21.53 -0.53 -19.33
CA GLY A 101 21.39 0.49 -20.37
C GLY A 101 22.75 1.02 -20.83
N ARG A 102 22.87 2.33 -21.02
CA ARG A 102 24.08 2.95 -21.62
C ARG A 102 25.40 2.56 -20.94
N LYS A 103 25.41 2.15 -19.67
CA LYS A 103 26.66 1.77 -18.97
C LYS A 103 27.28 0.47 -19.48
N SER A 104 26.50 -0.57 -19.78
CA SER A 104 27.03 -1.82 -20.35
C SER A 104 27.60 -1.57 -21.75
N VAL A 105 26.88 -0.78 -22.57
CA VAL A 105 27.36 -0.30 -23.88
C VAL A 105 28.69 0.45 -23.72
N ASN A 106 28.74 1.46 -22.84
CA ASN A 106 29.93 2.29 -22.62
C ASN A 106 31.15 1.47 -22.15
N ILE A 107 30.97 0.42 -21.33
CA ILE A 107 32.06 -0.47 -20.90
C ILE A 107 32.64 -1.24 -22.09
N VAL A 108 31.78 -1.82 -22.94
CA VAL A 108 32.21 -2.56 -24.13
C VAL A 108 32.85 -1.62 -25.16
N GLU A 109 32.26 -0.45 -25.40
CA GLU A 109 32.80 0.57 -26.30
C GLU A 109 34.15 1.12 -25.81
N TYR A 110 34.28 1.40 -24.50
CA TYR A 110 35.51 1.93 -23.92
C TYR A 110 36.66 0.93 -24.04
N ARG A 111 36.46 -0.35 -23.65
CA ARG A 111 37.51 -1.38 -23.76
C ARG A 111 37.86 -1.72 -25.21
N SER A 112 36.91 -1.56 -26.14
CA SER A 112 37.16 -1.73 -27.58
C SER A 112 38.01 -0.60 -28.18
N ARG A 113 38.02 0.60 -27.58
CA ARG A 113 38.84 1.74 -28.03
C ARG A 113 40.18 1.89 -27.29
N HIS A 114 40.24 1.53 -26.01
CA HIS A 114 41.42 1.76 -25.15
C HIS A 114 42.15 0.47 -24.76
N GLY A 115 41.66 -0.70 -25.21
CA GLY A 115 42.12 -2.01 -24.75
C GLY A 115 41.50 -2.43 -23.42
N PRO A 116 41.84 -3.62 -22.91
CA PRO A 116 41.31 -4.15 -21.66
C PRO A 116 41.73 -3.30 -20.44
N PHE A 117 40.83 -3.18 -19.47
CA PHE A 117 41.07 -2.57 -18.17
C PHE A 117 42.21 -3.31 -17.46
N LYS A 118 43.24 -2.55 -17.02
CA LYS A 118 44.44 -3.08 -16.35
C LYS A 118 44.37 -3.00 -14.82
N ASN A 119 43.53 -2.10 -14.31
CA ASN A 119 43.32 -1.83 -12.89
C ASN A 119 41.89 -1.33 -12.65
N LEU A 120 41.41 -1.36 -11.41
CA LEU A 120 40.03 -0.96 -11.11
C LEU A 120 39.80 0.55 -11.30
N GLU A 121 40.84 1.36 -11.14
CA GLU A 121 40.82 2.81 -11.39
C GLU A 121 40.42 3.14 -12.84
N SER A 122 40.93 2.37 -13.82
CA SER A 122 40.61 2.58 -15.26
C SER A 122 39.12 2.40 -15.59
N VAL A 123 38.33 1.77 -14.71
CA VAL A 123 36.88 1.61 -14.88
C VAL A 123 36.11 2.92 -14.58
N ILE A 124 36.67 3.84 -13.79
CA ILE A 124 36.05 5.17 -13.53
C ILE A 124 36.08 6.06 -14.79
N ASN A 125 37.05 5.84 -15.68
CA ASN A 125 37.16 6.57 -16.94
C ASN A 125 36.04 6.23 -17.94
N VAL A 126 35.23 5.19 -17.67
CA VAL A 126 34.09 4.83 -18.51
C VAL A 126 32.94 5.82 -18.29
N PRO A 127 32.41 6.47 -19.35
CA PRO A 127 31.33 7.44 -19.20
C PRO A 127 30.12 6.86 -18.42
N LEU A 128 29.60 7.66 -17.48
CA LEU A 128 28.52 7.31 -16.54
C LEU A 128 28.89 6.32 -15.41
N VAL A 129 30.14 5.85 -15.30
CA VAL A 129 30.61 4.99 -14.20
C VAL A 129 31.42 5.81 -13.18
N LYS A 130 30.74 6.35 -12.16
CA LYS A 130 31.40 7.10 -11.07
C LYS A 130 31.89 6.15 -9.95
N HIS A 131 32.94 6.54 -9.22
CA HIS A 131 33.55 5.79 -8.09
C HIS A 131 32.54 5.08 -7.18
N LYS A 132 31.57 5.80 -6.59
CA LYS A 132 30.53 5.19 -5.72
C LYS A 132 29.68 4.12 -6.43
N SER A 133 29.48 4.20 -7.73
CA SER A 133 28.81 3.16 -8.51
C SER A 133 29.74 2.02 -8.96
N ALA A 134 31.04 2.27 -9.14
CA ALA A 134 32.04 1.25 -9.41
C ALA A 134 32.18 0.30 -8.22
N VAL A 135 32.34 0.82 -7.00
CA VAL A 135 32.42 0.03 -5.75
C VAL A 135 31.23 -0.91 -5.59
N ILE A 136 30.00 -0.43 -5.79
CA ILE A 136 28.80 -1.27 -5.65
C ILE A 136 28.71 -2.32 -6.78
N VAL A 137 29.18 -2.00 -8.00
CA VAL A 137 29.30 -2.98 -9.10
C VAL A 137 30.33 -4.06 -8.78
N PHE A 138 31.50 -3.69 -8.27
CA PHE A 138 32.57 -4.63 -7.89
C PHE A 138 32.11 -5.57 -6.77
N ASN A 139 31.51 -5.02 -5.71
CA ASN A 139 30.93 -5.83 -4.64
C ASN A 139 29.81 -6.76 -5.14
N SER A 140 29.03 -6.35 -6.15
CA SER A 140 28.02 -7.17 -6.83
C SER A 140 28.58 -8.16 -7.86
N ILE A 141 29.86 -8.09 -8.21
CA ILE A 141 30.58 -9.07 -9.04
C ILE A 141 31.20 -10.13 -8.13
N LEU A 142 31.83 -9.72 -7.04
CA LEU A 142 32.42 -10.62 -6.04
C LEU A 142 31.36 -11.40 -5.25
N ASN A 143 30.29 -10.72 -4.87
CA ASN A 143 29.12 -11.31 -4.22
C ASN A 143 27.95 -11.20 -5.20
N PRO A 144 27.88 -12.07 -6.23
CA PRO A 144 26.72 -12.10 -7.11
C PRO A 144 25.49 -12.41 -6.27
N PRO A 145 24.45 -11.55 -6.24
CA PRO A 145 23.22 -11.88 -5.54
C PRO A 145 22.70 -13.18 -6.15
N GLU A 146 22.37 -14.16 -5.30
CA GLU A 146 21.93 -15.50 -5.71
C GLU A 146 21.06 -15.43 -6.95
N LYS A 147 21.36 -16.27 -7.96
CA LYS A 147 20.62 -16.28 -9.22
C LYS A 147 19.14 -16.54 -8.96
N LYS A 148 18.40 -15.45 -8.80
CA LYS A 148 16.97 -15.39 -8.97
C LYS A 148 16.74 -15.57 -10.46
N GLU A 149 16.78 -16.85 -10.86
CA GLU A 149 15.86 -17.38 -11.86
C GLU A 149 14.50 -16.70 -11.69
N LYS A 150 13.76 -16.57 -12.80
CA LYS A 150 12.49 -15.84 -12.85
C LYS A 150 11.42 -16.52 -11.97
N ARG A 151 11.54 -16.40 -10.65
CA ARG A 151 10.52 -16.75 -9.68
C ARG A 151 9.29 -15.97 -10.11
N LYS A 152 8.30 -16.69 -10.66
CA LYS A 152 6.89 -16.26 -10.67
C LYS A 152 6.66 -15.59 -9.34
N ALA A 153 6.24 -14.33 -9.36
CA ALA A 153 6.62 -13.39 -8.32
C ALA A 153 5.93 -13.69 -6.99
N LYS A 154 6.49 -14.64 -6.21
CA LYS A 154 5.97 -15.10 -4.91
C LYS A 154 5.51 -13.89 -4.12
N ILE A 155 4.19 -13.75 -4.03
CA ILE A 155 3.58 -12.52 -3.57
C ILE A 155 3.83 -12.48 -2.07
N GLN A 156 4.78 -11.64 -1.66
CA GLN A 156 5.13 -11.50 -0.25
C GLN A 156 3.86 -11.06 0.50
N LEU A 157 3.34 -11.96 1.34
CA LEU A 157 2.04 -11.85 2.02
C LEU A 157 1.88 -10.49 2.75
N ALA A 158 2.97 -10.04 3.39
CA ALA A 158 3.18 -8.73 4.00
C ALA A 158 2.88 -7.50 3.11
N LYS A 159 2.72 -7.66 1.79
CA LYS A 159 2.33 -6.58 0.87
C LYS A 159 0.82 -6.38 0.74
N PHE A 160 0.00 -7.37 1.11
CA PHE A 160 -1.44 -7.31 0.89
C PHE A 160 -2.32 -7.68 2.08
N ILE A 161 -1.81 -8.38 3.10
CA ILE A 161 -2.48 -8.62 4.39
C ILE A 161 -1.78 -7.81 5.49
N ARG A 162 -2.54 -7.27 6.45
CA ARG A 162 -2.04 -6.66 7.71
C ARG A 162 -2.98 -6.96 8.90
N PRO A 163 -2.50 -7.17 10.14
CA PRO A 163 -1.10 -7.27 10.55
C PRO A 163 -0.36 -8.41 9.84
N GLU A 164 0.96 -8.42 9.94
CA GLU A 164 1.75 -9.53 9.40
C GLU A 164 1.58 -10.74 10.32
N ILE A 165 1.04 -11.83 9.79
CA ILE A 165 0.91 -13.14 10.43
C ILE A 165 1.70 -14.14 9.59
N ASP A 166 2.25 -15.18 10.22
CA ASP A 166 2.91 -16.25 9.48
C ASP A 166 1.93 -16.99 8.55
N ARG A 167 2.48 -17.49 7.44
CA ARG A 167 1.72 -18.14 6.38
C ARG A 167 1.07 -19.45 6.84
N GLY A 168 1.68 -20.19 7.77
CA GLY A 168 1.13 -21.46 8.27
C GLY A 168 -0.26 -21.27 8.88
N HIS A 169 -0.40 -20.35 9.83
CA HIS A 169 -1.68 -20.02 10.47
C HIS A 169 -2.76 -19.57 9.47
N LEU A 170 -2.38 -18.83 8.42
CA LEU A 170 -3.30 -18.38 7.39
C LEU A 170 -3.68 -19.49 6.41
N GLU A 171 -2.78 -20.46 6.18
CA GLU A 171 -3.08 -21.69 5.44
C GLU A 171 -3.85 -22.72 6.28
N GLU A 172 -3.81 -22.66 7.61
CA GLU A 172 -4.58 -23.57 8.49
C GLU A 172 -6.08 -23.20 8.57
N ALA A 173 -6.46 -21.99 8.15
CA ALA A 173 -7.84 -21.51 8.15
C ALA A 173 -8.80 -22.42 7.35
N ASN A 174 -9.89 -22.84 7.99
CA ASN A 174 -10.98 -23.60 7.38
C ASN A 174 -12.00 -22.65 6.71
N THR A 175 -12.21 -21.49 7.31
CA THR A 175 -13.26 -20.51 7.00
C THR A 175 -12.77 -19.07 7.16
N ILE A 176 -13.29 -18.17 6.33
CA ILE A 176 -13.09 -16.72 6.47
C ILE A 176 -14.39 -15.96 6.24
N VAL A 177 -14.56 -14.82 6.93
CA VAL A 177 -15.56 -13.81 6.54
C VAL A 177 -14.85 -12.59 5.97
N SER A 178 -15.02 -12.36 4.68
CA SER A 178 -14.59 -11.13 4.00
C SER A 178 -15.64 -10.03 4.17
N VAL A 179 -15.23 -8.81 4.54
CA VAL A 179 -16.10 -7.68 4.88
C VAL A 179 -15.68 -6.42 4.12
N ILE A 180 -16.64 -5.76 3.44
CA ILE A 180 -16.46 -4.51 2.70
C ILE A 180 -17.39 -3.44 3.28
N CYS A 181 -16.84 -2.25 3.50
CA CYS A 181 -17.60 -1.09 3.98
C CYS A 181 -17.75 -0.05 2.86
N GLY A 182 -18.98 0.15 2.38
CA GLY A 182 -19.37 1.28 1.53
C GLY A 182 -19.84 2.47 2.36
N THR A 183 -20.16 3.59 1.71
CA THR A 183 -20.56 4.84 2.39
C THR A 183 -21.92 4.77 3.09
N ASN A 184 -22.75 3.77 2.79
CA ASN A 184 -24.07 3.54 3.40
C ASN A 184 -24.40 2.05 3.59
N LYS A 185 -23.44 1.13 3.41
CA LYS A 185 -23.67 -0.32 3.53
C LYS A 185 -22.43 -1.02 4.09
N VAL A 186 -22.64 -2.16 4.74
CA VAL A 186 -21.60 -3.17 4.94
C VAL A 186 -22.04 -4.45 4.26
N ALA A 187 -21.16 -5.09 3.51
CA ALA A 187 -21.40 -6.37 2.86
C ALA A 187 -20.35 -7.39 3.29
N TRP A 188 -20.75 -8.65 3.40
CA TRP A 188 -19.85 -9.74 3.78
C TRP A 188 -20.10 -11.02 2.99
N ALA A 189 -19.04 -11.81 2.85
CA ALA A 189 -19.05 -13.15 2.27
C ALA A 189 -18.31 -14.11 3.20
N HIS A 190 -19.00 -15.14 3.69
CA HIS A 190 -18.43 -16.25 4.43
C HIS A 190 -18.06 -17.35 3.42
N MET A 191 -16.80 -17.78 3.43
CA MET A 191 -16.26 -18.73 2.46
C MET A 191 -15.41 -19.78 3.16
N ASP A 192 -15.49 -21.03 2.68
CA ASP A 192 -14.61 -22.11 3.13
C ASP A 192 -13.34 -22.25 2.28
N ARG A 193 -12.40 -23.04 2.77
CA ARG A 193 -11.14 -23.40 2.08
C ARG A 193 -11.34 -24.16 0.75
N ALA A 194 -12.53 -24.69 0.48
CA ALA A 194 -12.88 -25.32 -0.80
C ALA A 194 -13.46 -24.31 -1.82
N LEU A 195 -13.41 -23.01 -1.51
CA LEU A 195 -13.99 -21.91 -2.29
C LEU A 195 -15.52 -22.02 -2.43
N THR A 196 -16.18 -22.61 -1.44
CA THR A 196 -17.64 -22.65 -1.31
C THR A 196 -18.14 -21.40 -0.58
N VAL A 197 -19.15 -20.74 -1.12
CA VAL A 197 -19.84 -19.61 -0.47
C VAL A 197 -20.81 -20.17 0.58
N LEU A 198 -20.53 -19.95 1.86
CA LEU A 198 -21.36 -20.44 2.97
C LEU A 198 -22.46 -19.44 3.35
N ASP A 199 -22.14 -18.14 3.32
CA ASP A 199 -23.10 -17.03 3.45
C ASP A 199 -22.65 -15.84 2.62
N TRP A 200 -23.60 -15.03 2.14
CA TRP A 200 -23.32 -13.83 1.36
C TRP A 200 -24.47 -12.83 1.51
N GLN A 201 -24.18 -11.69 2.14
CA GLN A 201 -25.19 -10.72 2.58
C GLN A 201 -24.67 -9.28 2.58
N GLN A 202 -25.61 -8.33 2.70
CA GLN A 202 -25.31 -6.92 2.95
C GLN A 202 -26.40 -6.30 3.81
N GLN A 203 -26.00 -5.34 4.65
CA GLN A 203 -26.88 -4.51 5.46
C GLN A 203 -26.70 -3.05 5.01
N GLU A 204 -27.81 -2.33 4.87
CA GLU A 204 -27.80 -0.88 4.62
C GLU A 204 -27.80 -0.15 5.96
N CYS A 205 -26.73 0.60 6.23
CA CYS A 205 -26.51 1.29 7.49
C CYS A 205 -27.07 2.71 7.37
N SER A 206 -28.22 2.93 7.96
CA SER A 206 -29.09 4.07 7.63
C SER A 206 -28.54 5.43 8.07
N SER A 207 -27.70 5.47 9.10
CA SER A 207 -27.07 6.66 9.68
C SER A 207 -25.73 7.03 9.04
N PHE A 208 -25.10 6.11 8.31
CA PHE A 208 -23.76 6.31 7.76
C PHE A 208 -23.74 7.53 6.82
N MET A 209 -22.73 8.39 7.01
CA MET A 209 -22.52 9.63 6.26
C MET A 209 -23.70 10.63 6.23
N LYS A 210 -24.69 10.51 7.13
CA LYS A 210 -25.81 11.48 7.23
C LYS A 210 -25.64 12.43 8.42
N GLY A 211 -25.75 13.73 8.15
CA GLY A 211 -25.75 14.77 9.19
C GLY A 211 -24.42 14.87 9.93
N THR A 212 -24.48 15.04 11.26
CA THR A 212 -23.30 15.12 12.13
C THR A 212 -22.74 13.74 12.44
N TYR A 213 -21.43 13.56 12.24
CA TYR A 213 -20.72 12.35 12.65
C TYR A 213 -20.85 12.12 14.17
N MET A 214 -21.48 11.00 14.56
CA MET A 214 -21.72 10.59 15.95
C MET A 214 -21.26 9.15 16.15
N ALA A 215 -20.32 8.94 17.07
CA ALA A 215 -19.69 7.64 17.27
C ALA A 215 -20.61 6.57 17.89
N SER A 216 -21.59 6.97 18.71
CA SER A 216 -22.58 6.06 19.28
C SER A 216 -23.45 5.41 18.21
N THR A 217 -24.00 6.20 17.27
CA THR A 217 -24.84 5.70 16.19
C THR A 217 -24.08 4.79 15.23
N TYR A 218 -22.79 5.06 15.01
CA TYR A 218 -21.90 4.14 14.28
C TYR A 218 -21.70 2.83 15.03
N LEU A 219 -21.48 2.88 16.35
CA LEU A 219 -21.33 1.69 17.19
C LEU A 219 -22.61 0.84 17.21
N GLU A 220 -23.78 1.47 17.28
CA GLU A 220 -25.09 0.80 17.23
C GLU A 220 -25.28 0.04 15.92
N GLU A 221 -25.09 0.68 14.76
CA GLU A 221 -25.28 0.03 13.47
C GLU A 221 -24.19 -0.99 13.13
N ILE A 222 -22.94 -0.78 13.55
CA ILE A 222 -21.88 -1.80 13.36
C ILE A 222 -22.07 -2.98 14.31
N SER A 223 -22.57 -2.78 15.53
CA SER A 223 -22.95 -3.89 16.43
C SER A 223 -24.09 -4.71 15.84
N SER A 224 -25.05 -4.06 15.18
CA SER A 224 -26.11 -4.72 14.40
C SER A 224 -25.54 -5.52 13.21
N VAL A 225 -24.55 -5.00 12.47
CA VAL A 225 -23.86 -5.79 11.42
C VAL A 225 -23.11 -6.99 12.01
N VAL A 226 -22.34 -6.78 13.08
CA VAL A 226 -21.52 -7.82 13.72
C VAL A 226 -22.35 -8.94 14.35
N SER A 227 -23.60 -8.68 14.75
CA SER A 227 -24.50 -9.74 15.24
C SER A 227 -25.03 -10.66 14.12
N HIS A 228 -24.98 -10.23 12.86
CA HIS A 228 -25.32 -11.06 11.69
C HIS A 228 -24.09 -11.74 11.05
N ILE A 229 -22.87 -11.34 11.43
CA ILE A 229 -21.64 -11.95 10.92
C ILE A 229 -21.38 -13.30 11.64
N PRO A 230 -21.31 -14.42 10.89
CA PRO A 230 -21.00 -15.74 11.47
C PRO A 230 -19.58 -15.76 12.04
N ASP A 231 -19.29 -16.69 12.94
CA ASP A 231 -17.91 -16.91 13.40
C ASP A 231 -17.12 -17.71 12.36
N ALA A 232 -15.86 -17.32 12.15
CA ALA A 232 -14.92 -17.93 11.21
C ALA A 232 -13.49 -17.70 11.71
N ASP A 233 -12.51 -18.44 11.17
CA ASP A 233 -11.13 -18.38 11.67
C ASP A 233 -10.54 -16.95 11.55
N PHE A 234 -10.70 -16.32 10.38
CA PHE A 234 -10.28 -14.94 10.12
C PHE A 234 -11.39 -14.04 9.55
N PHE A 235 -11.36 -12.76 9.95
CA PHE A 235 -12.22 -11.70 9.44
C PHE A 235 -11.41 -10.74 8.55
N ILE A 236 -11.68 -10.73 7.24
CA ILE A 236 -10.90 -10.00 6.24
C ILE A 236 -11.61 -8.69 5.88
N VAL A 237 -11.22 -7.59 6.52
CA VAL A 237 -11.73 -6.23 6.23
C VAL A 237 -10.99 -5.62 5.05
N GLU A 238 -11.66 -4.91 4.15
CA GLU A 238 -10.96 -4.15 3.10
C GLU A 238 -10.15 -2.98 3.68
N LYS A 239 -8.89 -2.85 3.24
CA LYS A 239 -8.09 -1.63 3.39
C LYS A 239 -8.27 -0.72 2.15
N PRO A 240 -9.13 0.31 2.20
CA PRO A 240 -9.31 1.25 1.09
C PRO A 240 -8.07 2.12 0.88
N GLY A 241 -7.69 2.31 -0.38
CA GLY A 241 -6.48 3.04 -0.82
C GLY A 241 -6.58 4.56 -0.84
N ILE A 242 -7.50 5.16 -0.07
CA ILE A 242 -7.65 6.63 -0.03
C ILE A 242 -6.45 7.24 0.70
N SER A 243 -5.69 8.10 0.00
CA SER A 243 -4.52 8.80 0.56
C SER A 243 -4.94 9.88 1.57
N MET A 244 -4.25 9.92 2.71
CA MET A 244 -4.42 10.95 3.75
C MET A 244 -4.14 12.38 3.26
N GLN A 245 -3.44 12.53 2.13
CA GLN A 245 -3.15 13.83 1.51
C GLN A 245 -4.36 14.41 0.76
N ASN A 246 -5.36 13.60 0.39
CA ASN A 246 -6.54 14.08 -0.31
C ASN A 246 -7.60 14.61 0.68
N THR A 247 -7.50 15.90 0.99
CA THR A 247 -8.42 16.61 1.89
C THR A 247 -9.88 16.59 1.40
N THR A 248 -10.14 16.53 0.09
CA THR A 248 -11.51 16.51 -0.45
C THR A 248 -12.26 15.21 -0.12
N LEU A 249 -11.53 14.10 0.05
CA LEU A 249 -12.08 12.81 0.45
C LEU A 249 -11.97 12.54 1.96
N PHE A 250 -11.52 13.52 2.76
CA PHE A 250 -11.35 13.36 4.21
C PHE A 250 -12.62 12.89 4.94
N PRO A 251 -13.85 13.36 4.66
CA PRO A 251 -15.05 12.85 5.32
C PRO A 251 -15.29 11.35 5.07
N VAL A 252 -15.11 10.90 3.82
CA VAL A 252 -15.25 9.48 3.43
C VAL A 252 -14.13 8.65 4.08
N MET A 253 -12.91 9.17 4.11
CA MET A 253 -11.75 8.54 4.74
C MET A 253 -11.96 8.36 6.25
N ALA A 254 -12.40 9.41 6.96
CA ALA A 254 -12.68 9.37 8.39
C ALA A 254 -13.80 8.37 8.72
N HIS A 255 -14.88 8.37 7.94
CA HIS A 255 -15.94 7.38 8.01
C HIS A 255 -15.41 5.95 7.85
N LEU A 256 -14.71 5.64 6.75
CA LEU A 256 -14.20 4.28 6.50
C LEU A 256 -13.19 3.83 7.57
N ARG A 257 -12.33 4.72 8.09
CA ARG A 257 -11.40 4.39 9.18
C ARG A 257 -12.09 4.20 10.53
N THR A 258 -13.22 4.87 10.76
CA THR A 258 -14.06 4.64 11.95
C THR A 258 -14.72 3.27 11.89
N VAL A 259 -15.35 2.94 10.75
CA VAL A 259 -15.99 1.63 10.55
C VAL A 259 -14.95 0.50 10.63
N GLU A 260 -13.79 0.68 10.00
CA GLU A 260 -12.63 -0.22 10.13
C GLU A 260 -12.25 -0.44 11.61
N ALA A 261 -12.02 0.63 12.38
CA ALA A 261 -11.62 0.52 13.79
C ALA A 261 -12.68 -0.15 14.68
N MET A 262 -13.97 0.13 14.44
CA MET A 262 -15.07 -0.47 15.20
C MET A 262 -15.26 -1.97 14.85
N LEU A 263 -15.12 -2.36 13.58
CA LEU A 263 -15.10 -3.77 13.18
C LEU A 263 -13.92 -4.51 13.82
N PHE A 264 -12.72 -3.94 13.76
CA PHE A 264 -11.54 -4.51 14.43
C PHE A 264 -11.78 -4.71 15.93
N ALA A 265 -12.33 -3.72 16.63
CA ALA A 265 -12.63 -3.84 18.05
C ALA A 265 -13.68 -4.92 18.36
N LEU A 266 -14.83 -4.90 17.68
CA LEU A 266 -15.98 -5.78 17.99
C LEU A 266 -15.75 -7.23 17.56
N LEU A 267 -15.03 -7.48 16.46
CA LEU A 267 -14.72 -8.84 16.02
C LEU A 267 -13.58 -9.46 16.83
N THR A 268 -12.62 -8.65 17.32
CA THR A 268 -11.56 -9.13 18.24
C THR A 268 -12.07 -9.39 19.65
N GLN A 269 -13.22 -8.86 20.07
CA GLN A 269 -13.82 -9.15 21.39
C GLN A 269 -14.23 -10.64 21.59
N ARG A 270 -14.19 -11.46 20.53
CA ARG A 270 -14.39 -12.92 20.59
C ARG A 270 -13.07 -13.70 20.81
N GLN A 271 -12.05 -13.09 21.43
CA GLN A 271 -10.69 -13.65 21.52
C GLN A 271 -10.05 -13.46 22.91
N GLU A 272 -9.29 -14.47 23.34
CA GLU A 272 -8.55 -14.49 24.61
C GLU A 272 -7.22 -13.73 24.55
N ALA A 273 -6.72 -13.31 25.71
CA ALA A 273 -5.54 -12.46 25.81
C ALA A 273 -4.22 -13.21 25.49
N GLY A 274 -3.57 -12.82 24.38
CA GLY A 274 -2.29 -13.39 23.91
C GLY A 274 -2.37 -14.18 22.61
N ASP A 275 -3.58 -14.32 22.06
CA ASP A 275 -3.88 -15.14 20.89
C ASP A 275 -3.69 -14.38 19.54
N SER A 276 -3.55 -15.11 18.43
CA SER A 276 -3.12 -14.51 17.15
C SER A 276 -4.23 -13.69 16.47
N PRO A 277 -3.95 -12.48 15.92
CA PRO A 277 -5.01 -11.54 15.56
C PRO A 277 -5.94 -12.04 14.43
N ARG A 278 -7.19 -12.37 14.77
CA ARG A 278 -8.20 -12.91 13.84
C ARG A 278 -8.72 -11.87 12.83
N VAL A 279 -8.61 -10.57 13.11
CA VAL A 279 -9.11 -9.51 12.22
C VAL A 279 -7.97 -8.93 11.38
N LEU A 280 -8.14 -9.00 10.06
CA LEU A 280 -7.15 -8.69 9.05
C LEU A 280 -7.63 -7.57 8.12
N ASN A 281 -6.68 -6.84 7.54
CA ASN A 281 -6.86 -5.81 6.53
C ASN A 281 -6.29 -6.31 5.20
N MET A 282 -7.12 -6.45 4.17
CA MET A 282 -6.67 -6.82 2.82
C MET A 282 -6.66 -5.63 1.86
N MET A 283 -5.56 -5.43 1.14
CA MET A 283 -5.36 -4.25 0.31
C MET A 283 -6.22 -4.27 -0.97
N ARG A 284 -7.18 -3.34 -1.12
CA ARG A 284 -8.08 -3.23 -2.31
C ARG A 284 -7.35 -3.29 -3.66
N VAL A 285 -6.13 -2.75 -3.73
CA VAL A 285 -5.30 -2.73 -4.94
C VAL A 285 -4.71 -4.11 -5.27
N ALA A 286 -4.46 -4.97 -4.28
CA ALA A 286 -4.03 -6.35 -4.52
C ALA A 286 -5.17 -7.19 -5.09
N VAL A 287 -6.35 -7.15 -4.45
CA VAL A 287 -7.59 -7.76 -4.97
C VAL A 287 -7.89 -7.26 -6.40
N GLY A 288 -7.77 -5.95 -6.64
CA GLY A 288 -7.96 -5.37 -7.96
C GLY A 288 -6.98 -5.89 -9.03
N ARG A 289 -5.72 -6.13 -8.68
CA ARG A 289 -4.72 -6.71 -9.61
C ARG A 289 -4.97 -8.20 -9.88
N HIS A 290 -5.45 -8.94 -8.88
CA HIS A 290 -5.71 -10.38 -8.96
C HIS A 290 -6.82 -10.78 -9.95
N PHE A 291 -7.70 -9.84 -10.29
CA PHE A 291 -8.79 -10.03 -11.26
C PHE A 291 -8.67 -9.11 -12.49
N ASP A 292 -7.48 -8.54 -12.75
CA ASP A 292 -7.21 -7.59 -13.85
C ASP A 292 -8.16 -6.37 -13.88
N LEU A 293 -8.66 -5.95 -12.71
CA LEU A 293 -9.60 -4.83 -12.55
C LEU A 293 -8.90 -3.46 -12.43
N ILE A 294 -7.59 -3.35 -12.64
CA ILE A 294 -6.86 -2.06 -12.55
C ILE A 294 -6.68 -1.44 -13.94
N VAL A 295 -7.25 -0.26 -14.12
CA VAL A 295 -7.08 0.56 -15.34
C VAL A 295 -6.42 1.88 -14.93
N GLY A 296 -5.14 2.02 -15.28
CA GLY A 296 -4.29 3.12 -14.81
C GLY A 296 -4.12 3.05 -13.28
N GLU A 297 -4.60 4.07 -12.58
CA GLU A 297 -4.58 4.14 -11.11
C GLU A 297 -5.92 3.75 -10.45
N SER A 298 -6.97 3.49 -11.26
CA SER A 298 -8.33 3.22 -10.77
C SER A 298 -8.70 1.73 -10.87
N ARG A 299 -9.57 1.27 -9.95
CA ARG A 299 -10.16 -0.07 -9.99
C ARG A 299 -11.56 -0.03 -10.62
N THR A 300 -11.84 -0.92 -11.55
CA THR A 300 -13.15 -1.09 -12.21
C THR A 300 -14.08 -2.03 -11.41
N SER A 301 -15.37 -2.06 -11.76
CA SER A 301 -16.36 -2.96 -11.14
C SER A 301 -16.02 -4.42 -11.40
N GLY A 302 -16.09 -5.24 -10.35
CA GLY A 302 -15.91 -6.69 -10.44
C GLY A 302 -17.12 -7.45 -11.01
N ALA A 303 -18.24 -6.78 -11.25
CA ALA A 303 -19.54 -7.42 -11.53
C ALA A 303 -19.58 -8.26 -12.82
N GLN A 304 -18.61 -8.11 -13.74
CA GLN A 304 -18.46 -9.02 -14.88
C GLN A 304 -17.75 -10.33 -14.49
N VAL A 305 -16.63 -10.24 -13.76
CA VAL A 305 -15.88 -11.40 -13.25
C VAL A 305 -16.78 -12.27 -12.36
N LEU A 306 -17.56 -11.62 -11.49
CA LEU A 306 -18.53 -12.29 -10.62
C LEU A 306 -19.63 -13.02 -11.39
N ARG A 307 -20.25 -12.38 -12.39
CA ARG A 307 -21.25 -13.05 -13.26
C ARG A 307 -20.67 -14.24 -14.00
N GLN A 308 -19.40 -14.16 -14.42
CA GLN A 308 -18.69 -15.29 -14.99
C GLN A 308 -18.53 -16.41 -13.95
N MET A 309 -18.02 -16.14 -12.74
CA MET A 309 -17.91 -17.13 -11.65
C MET A 309 -19.25 -17.82 -11.35
N MET A 310 -20.34 -17.05 -11.20
CA MET A 310 -21.69 -17.59 -10.95
C MET A 310 -22.18 -18.49 -12.11
N THR A 311 -21.85 -18.15 -13.37
CA THR A 311 -22.20 -18.98 -14.54
C THR A 311 -21.32 -20.24 -14.63
N GLU A 312 -20.02 -20.10 -14.32
CA GLU A 312 -19.06 -21.20 -14.34
C GLU A 312 -19.31 -22.22 -13.23
N SER A 313 -19.83 -21.80 -12.06
CA SER A 313 -20.20 -22.69 -10.96
C SER A 313 -21.27 -23.74 -11.31
N VAL A 314 -22.10 -23.45 -12.32
CA VAL A 314 -23.16 -24.35 -12.82
C VAL A 314 -22.72 -25.11 -14.08
N THR A 315 -21.74 -24.58 -14.83
CA THR A 315 -21.38 -25.09 -16.18
C THR A 315 -20.03 -25.79 -16.26
N LYS A 316 -19.11 -25.58 -15.32
CA LYS A 316 -17.79 -26.26 -15.27
C LYS A 316 -17.78 -27.36 -14.21
N LYS A 317 -17.18 -28.51 -14.55
CA LYS A 317 -16.96 -29.63 -13.60
C LYS A 317 -16.03 -29.29 -12.42
N ALA A 318 -15.16 -28.29 -12.62
CA ALA A 318 -14.30 -27.72 -11.57
C ALA A 318 -14.35 -26.19 -11.72
N PRO A 319 -15.26 -25.50 -11.00
CA PRO A 319 -15.35 -24.05 -11.04
C PRO A 319 -14.34 -23.38 -10.10
N ARG A 320 -14.10 -22.07 -10.29
CA ARG A 320 -13.25 -21.25 -9.41
C ARG A 320 -13.90 -20.95 -8.05
N VAL A 321 -15.23 -20.99 -7.98
CA VAL A 321 -16.04 -20.73 -6.79
C VAL A 321 -17.28 -21.61 -6.86
N THR A 322 -17.65 -22.24 -5.74
CA THR A 322 -18.88 -23.05 -5.62
C THR A 322 -19.94 -22.27 -4.88
N PHE A 323 -21.15 -22.17 -5.44
CA PHE A 323 -22.25 -21.42 -4.83
C PHE A 323 -23.44 -22.36 -4.53
N PRO A 324 -24.04 -22.29 -3.33
CA PRO A 324 -25.36 -22.84 -3.05
C PRO A 324 -26.42 -22.32 -4.03
N HIS A 325 -27.34 -23.20 -4.43
CA HIS A 325 -28.34 -22.92 -5.46
C HIS A 325 -29.31 -21.80 -5.04
N ASP A 326 -29.66 -21.73 -3.77
CA ASP A 326 -30.46 -20.67 -3.16
C ASP A 326 -29.75 -19.31 -3.24
N LEU A 327 -28.44 -19.22 -2.95
CA LEU A 327 -27.66 -17.99 -3.11
C LEU A 327 -27.55 -17.57 -4.59
N LEU A 328 -27.39 -18.52 -5.52
CA LEU A 328 -27.43 -18.23 -6.95
C LEU A 328 -28.79 -17.64 -7.38
N VAL A 329 -29.90 -18.22 -6.93
CA VAL A 329 -31.26 -17.71 -7.22
C VAL A 329 -31.48 -16.33 -6.59
N LYS A 330 -31.11 -16.15 -5.31
CA LYS A 330 -31.20 -14.89 -4.55
C LYS A 330 -30.48 -13.73 -5.24
N TYR A 331 -29.28 -13.98 -5.79
CA TYR A 331 -28.41 -12.92 -6.34
C TYR A 331 -28.33 -12.85 -7.87
N ARG A 332 -28.98 -13.75 -8.62
CA ARG A 332 -29.00 -13.78 -10.11
C ARG A 332 -29.26 -12.42 -10.78
N ASN A 333 -30.10 -11.58 -10.17
CA ASN A 333 -30.50 -10.29 -10.71
C ASN A 333 -29.70 -9.10 -10.16
N ALA A 334 -28.93 -9.28 -9.07
CA ALA A 334 -28.27 -8.17 -8.38
C ALA A 334 -27.17 -7.49 -9.22
N PHE A 335 -26.50 -8.26 -10.10
CA PHE A 335 -25.33 -7.84 -10.89
C PHE A 335 -25.65 -7.58 -12.38
N GLN A 336 -26.92 -7.44 -12.74
CA GLN A 336 -27.32 -7.12 -14.11
C GLN A 336 -27.01 -5.66 -14.47
N MET A 337 -26.71 -5.38 -15.75
CA MET A 337 -26.48 -4.01 -16.21
C MET A 337 -27.78 -3.20 -16.07
N GLY A 338 -27.70 -2.04 -15.42
CA GLY A 338 -28.87 -1.25 -15.00
C GLY A 338 -29.27 -1.43 -13.53
N SER A 339 -28.71 -2.41 -12.81
CA SER A 339 -28.82 -2.51 -11.35
C SER A 339 -28.09 -1.34 -10.69
N HIS A 340 -28.82 -0.28 -10.35
CA HIS A 340 -28.23 0.94 -9.79
C HIS A 340 -27.62 0.70 -8.40
N LYS A 341 -26.27 0.58 -8.34
CA LYS A 341 -25.43 0.65 -7.13
C LYS A 341 -25.75 -0.37 -6.02
N ARG A 342 -26.45 -1.47 -6.32
CA ARG A 342 -27.03 -2.35 -5.28
C ARG A 342 -26.20 -3.58 -4.87
N GLY A 343 -24.98 -3.72 -5.38
CA GLY A 343 -24.12 -4.87 -5.05
C GLY A 343 -22.63 -4.73 -5.40
N GLU A 344 -22.07 -3.52 -5.51
CA GLU A 344 -20.60 -3.40 -5.66
C GLU A 344 -19.88 -3.89 -4.39
N GLU A 345 -20.42 -3.58 -3.21
CA GLU A 345 -19.88 -4.05 -1.93
C GLU A 345 -20.03 -5.57 -1.77
N LEU A 346 -21.15 -6.15 -2.20
CA LEU A 346 -21.35 -7.62 -2.28
C LEU A 346 -20.32 -8.27 -3.21
N CYS A 347 -20.09 -7.67 -4.38
CA CYS A 347 -19.14 -8.16 -5.36
C CYS A 347 -17.70 -8.10 -4.83
N ASP A 348 -17.33 -6.99 -4.20
CA ASP A 348 -16.03 -6.83 -3.59
C ASP A 348 -15.81 -7.80 -2.43
N ALA A 349 -16.84 -8.10 -1.62
CA ALA A 349 -16.73 -9.03 -0.50
C ALA A 349 -16.36 -10.43 -0.98
N LEU A 350 -17.05 -10.92 -2.01
CA LEU A 350 -16.74 -12.24 -2.57
C LEU A 350 -15.39 -12.26 -3.30
N LEU A 351 -15.08 -11.26 -4.12
CA LEU A 351 -13.79 -11.20 -4.82
C LEU A 351 -12.62 -11.11 -3.84
N GLN A 352 -12.76 -10.39 -2.73
CA GLN A 352 -11.73 -10.36 -1.68
C GLN A 352 -11.58 -11.71 -0.96
N ALA A 353 -12.66 -12.46 -0.71
CA ALA A 353 -12.58 -13.83 -0.16
C ALA A 353 -11.85 -14.80 -1.10
N VAL A 354 -12.20 -14.79 -2.39
CA VAL A 354 -11.56 -15.62 -3.42
C VAL A 354 -10.09 -15.27 -3.57
N ALA A 355 -9.76 -13.97 -3.63
CA ALA A 355 -8.37 -13.51 -3.71
C ALA A 355 -7.55 -13.86 -2.45
N PHE A 356 -8.15 -13.91 -1.26
CA PHE A 356 -7.44 -14.30 -0.04
C PHE A 356 -6.90 -15.73 -0.16
N TYR A 357 -7.77 -16.70 -0.47
CA TYR A 357 -7.38 -18.10 -0.61
C TYR A 357 -6.44 -18.34 -1.80
N GLU A 358 -6.68 -17.69 -2.94
CA GLU A 358 -5.84 -17.88 -4.13
C GLU A 358 -4.45 -17.25 -3.97
N LEU A 359 -4.34 -16.04 -3.40
CA LEU A 359 -3.04 -15.40 -3.13
C LEU A 359 -2.26 -16.05 -1.97
N LEU A 360 -2.92 -16.89 -1.15
CA LEU A 360 -2.27 -17.82 -0.22
C LEU A 360 -1.74 -19.08 -0.91
N GLY A 361 -2.20 -19.41 -2.12
CA GLY A 361 -1.77 -20.59 -2.89
C GLY A 361 -0.47 -20.41 -3.71
N GLU A 362 0.03 -19.18 -3.88
CA GLU A 362 1.18 -18.83 -4.76
C GLU A 362 2.58 -18.85 -4.06
#